data_AF-A0A8J5RSW7-F1
#
_entry.id   AF-A0A8J5RSW7-F1
#
_cell.length_a   1.000
_cell.length_b   1.000
_cell.length_c   1.000
_cell.angle_alpha   90.00
_cell.angle_beta   90.00
_cell.angle_gamma   90.00
#
_symmetry.space_group_name_H-M   'P 1'
#
loop_
_entity.id
_entity.type
_entity.pdbx_description
1 polymer ?
#
loop_
_entity_poly.entity_id
_entity_poly.type
_entity_poly.pdbx_seq_one_letter_code
_entity_poly.pdbx_strand_id
1 'polypeptide(L)'
;MGYDPDKSTAPPRPPLPPVVLAGAVEDSRLGLASALTREEVIRRRRRRAHQLRSIYRGQYWALAEELSAKHADYWLEQGASPVVDDAPGNAGAAPAVSSGVVNPVEACGAADNCGPPPPPTKCSVGAAVTPAAGSGRAGCSSANCRAKAMPLSAYCFNHILLDPKQLLYKPCGFITNQSGMQNGVKSCGKPVLKSTAPLRCSDHDPKSQKLVVEVHQIQMKRKLHLNGAKKVSSHRSRK
;
A
#
# COMPACT_ATOMS: atom_id res chain seq x y z
N MET A 1 -8.02 34.58 29.85
CA MET A 1 -6.73 34.36 29.15
C MET A 1 -7.08 33.97 27.72
N GLY A 2 -6.81 34.87 26.77
CA GLY A 2 -7.13 34.65 25.35
C GLY A 2 -6.21 33.60 24.75
N TYR A 3 -6.79 32.67 24.01
CA TYR A 3 -6.06 31.69 23.22
C TYR A 3 -5.91 32.29 21.82
N ASP A 4 -4.72 32.81 21.50
CA ASP A 4 -4.39 33.30 20.15
C ASP A 4 -4.14 32.10 19.24
N PRO A 5 -4.96 31.87 18.20
CA PRO A 5 -4.85 30.68 17.34
C PRO A 5 -3.71 30.76 16.31
N ASP A 6 -2.89 31.82 16.31
CA ASP A 6 -1.97 32.12 15.21
C ASP A 6 -0.49 31.85 15.54
N LYS A 7 -0.22 30.70 16.20
CA LYS A 7 1.16 30.31 16.53
C LYS A 7 1.48 28.86 16.19
N SER A 8 1.21 28.46 14.95
CA SER A 8 1.92 27.32 14.34
C SER A 8 2.03 27.49 12.83
N THR A 9 2.53 28.65 12.38
CA THR A 9 3.07 28.73 11.03
C THR A 9 4.51 28.25 11.12
N ALA A 10 4.71 26.93 10.94
CA ALA A 10 6.03 26.39 10.65
C ALA A 10 6.68 27.25 9.55
N PRO A 11 7.96 27.64 9.69
CA PRO A 11 8.59 28.52 8.72
C PRO A 11 8.41 27.94 7.32
N PRO A 12 8.07 28.77 6.32
CA PRO A 12 7.84 28.31 4.96
C PRO A 12 9.05 27.47 4.52
N ARG A 13 8.78 26.23 4.12
CA ARG A 13 9.81 25.29 3.65
C ARG A 13 10.69 26.05 2.65
N PRO A 14 12.02 26.08 2.85
CA PRO A 14 12.89 26.79 1.93
C PRO A 14 12.63 26.29 0.51
N PRO A 15 12.63 27.19 -0.49
CA PRO A 15 12.34 26.83 -1.87
C PRO A 15 13.25 25.67 -2.26
N LEU A 16 12.63 24.59 -2.76
CA LEU A 16 13.38 23.43 -3.22
C LEU A 16 14.43 23.92 -4.23
N PRO A 17 15.71 23.55 -4.07
CA PRO A 17 16.73 23.97 -5.00
C PRO A 17 16.32 23.58 -6.42
N PRO A 18 16.57 24.44 -7.43
CA PRO A 18 16.24 24.13 -8.81
C PRO A 18 16.78 22.74 -9.17
N VAL A 19 15.95 21.91 -9.81
CA VAL A 19 16.37 20.58 -10.24
C VAL A 19 17.49 20.73 -11.25
N VAL A 20 18.73 20.48 -10.81
CA VAL A 20 19.91 20.56 -11.68
C VAL A 20 19.93 19.34 -12.61
N LEU A 21 19.63 19.58 -13.89
CA LEU A 21 19.70 18.56 -14.93
C LEU A 21 21.16 18.38 -15.36
N ALA A 22 21.82 17.33 -14.86
CA ALA A 22 23.22 17.09 -15.18
C ALA A 22 23.42 16.84 -16.69
N GLY A 23 24.36 17.57 -17.30
CA GLY A 23 24.63 17.48 -18.74
C GLY A 23 23.67 18.28 -19.64
N ALA A 24 22.83 19.17 -19.08
CA ALA A 24 21.94 20.03 -19.86
C ALA A 24 22.65 20.88 -20.92
N VAL A 25 23.88 21.33 -20.64
CA VAL A 25 24.70 22.11 -21.58
C VAL A 25 25.09 21.26 -22.79
N GLU A 26 25.63 20.05 -22.57
CA GLU A 26 25.98 19.12 -23.64
C GLU A 26 24.75 18.69 -24.45
N ASP A 27 23.64 18.43 -23.76
CA ASP A 27 22.35 18.12 -24.38
C ASP A 27 21.82 19.24 -25.29
N SER A 28 22.12 20.49 -24.94
CA SER A 28 21.77 21.68 -25.72
C SER A 28 22.67 21.81 -26.96
N ARG A 29 23.98 21.59 -26.81
CA ARG A 29 24.93 21.56 -27.95
C ARG A 29 24.55 20.48 -28.96
N LEU A 30 24.22 19.29 -28.46
CA LEU A 30 23.80 18.16 -29.30
C LEU A 30 22.40 18.34 -29.91
N GLY A 31 21.56 19.21 -29.34
CA GLY A 31 20.26 19.58 -29.92
C GLY A 31 20.38 20.42 -31.19
N LEU A 32 21.50 21.12 -31.37
CA LEU A 32 21.79 21.93 -32.57
C LEU A 32 22.46 21.13 -33.69
N ALA A 33 22.89 19.90 -33.42
CA ALA A 33 23.54 19.06 -34.43
C ALA A 33 22.51 18.56 -35.47
N SER A 34 22.87 18.61 -36.76
CA SER A 34 22.02 18.12 -37.86
C SER A 34 21.85 16.60 -37.86
N ALA A 35 22.82 15.86 -37.30
CA ALA A 35 22.76 14.43 -37.09
C ALA A 35 23.50 14.03 -35.81
N LEU A 36 22.96 13.03 -35.08
CA LEU A 36 23.61 12.44 -33.92
C LEU A 36 24.07 11.02 -34.22
N THR A 37 25.21 10.63 -33.65
CA THR A 37 25.67 9.23 -33.66
C THR A 37 24.80 8.37 -32.74
N ARG A 38 24.74 7.07 -33.03
CA ARG A 38 23.99 6.09 -32.23
C ARG A 38 24.47 6.07 -30.79
N GLU A 39 25.77 6.15 -30.58
CA GLU A 39 26.41 6.14 -29.27
C GLU A 39 26.00 7.36 -28.44
N GLU A 40 25.89 8.53 -29.07
CA GLU A 40 25.50 9.77 -28.40
C GLU A 40 24.04 9.70 -27.92
N VAL A 41 23.14 9.20 -28.77
CA VAL A 41 21.74 9.00 -28.40
C VAL A 41 21.61 8.02 -27.23
N ILE A 42 22.36 6.91 -27.25
CA ILE A 42 22.31 5.91 -26.17
C ILE A 42 22.86 6.49 -24.86
N ARG A 43 24.02 7.16 -24.89
CA ARG A 43 24.60 7.78 -23.69
C ARG A 43 23.67 8.82 -23.09
N ARG A 44 23.07 9.67 -23.93
CA ARG A 44 22.09 10.68 -23.51
C ARG A 44 20.84 10.07 -22.89
N ARG A 45 20.26 9.03 -23.50
CA ARG A 45 19.08 8.32 -22.95
C ARG A 45 19.38 7.64 -21.62
N ARG A 46 20.52 6.94 -21.52
CA ARG A 46 20.97 6.29 -20.29
C ARG A 46 21.13 7.31 -19.17
N ARG A 47 21.83 8.41 -19.43
CA ARG A 47 22.04 9.50 -18.47
C ARG A 47 20.70 10.07 -17.95
N ARG A 48 19.79 10.43 -18.86
CA ARG A 48 18.47 10.97 -18.50
C ARG A 48 17.62 9.97 -17.70
N ALA A 49 17.64 8.69 -18.07
CA ALA A 49 16.92 7.67 -17.33
C ALA A 49 17.45 7.48 -15.89
N HIS A 50 18.78 7.52 -15.72
CA HIS A 50 19.39 7.47 -14.38
C HIS A 50 19.06 8.72 -13.55
N GLN A 51 19.14 9.90 -14.14
CA GLN A 51 18.80 11.15 -13.46
C GLN A 51 17.33 11.19 -13.06
N LEU A 52 16.42 10.80 -13.95
CA LEU A 52 15.00 10.72 -13.66
C LEU A 52 14.75 9.82 -12.45
N ARG A 53 15.32 8.61 -12.46
CA ARG A 53 15.23 7.68 -11.33
C ARG A 53 15.77 8.29 -10.04
N SER A 54 16.90 8.99 -10.10
CA SER A 54 17.50 9.64 -8.94
C SER A 54 16.60 10.72 -8.36
N ILE A 55 16.01 11.57 -9.22
CA ILE A 55 15.11 12.65 -8.81
C ILE A 55 13.85 12.09 -8.16
N TYR A 56 13.17 11.12 -8.80
CA TYR A 56 11.98 10.49 -8.24
C TYR A 56 12.26 9.77 -6.91
N ARG A 57 13.43 9.13 -6.79
CA ARG A 57 13.84 8.51 -5.53
C ARG A 57 14.02 9.57 -4.43
N GLY A 58 14.66 10.70 -4.74
CA GLY A 58 14.79 11.82 -3.79
C GLY A 58 13.44 12.39 -3.38
N GLN A 59 12.53 12.62 -4.33
CA GLN A 59 11.17 13.10 -4.06
C GLN A 59 10.39 12.14 -3.16
N TYR A 60 10.47 10.83 -3.43
CA TYR A 60 9.84 9.81 -2.61
C TYR A 60 10.31 9.88 -1.15
N TRP A 61 11.62 9.93 -0.91
CA TRP A 61 12.16 9.98 0.44
C TRP A 61 11.81 11.27 1.18
N ALA A 62 11.88 12.42 0.51
CA ALA A 62 11.47 13.69 1.09
C ALA A 62 9.99 13.70 1.52
N LEU A 63 9.10 13.10 0.71
CA LEU A 63 7.68 12.94 1.05
C LEU A 63 7.48 11.94 2.18
N ALA A 64 8.23 10.84 2.20
CA ALA A 64 8.14 9.83 3.25
C ALA A 64 8.54 10.43 4.62
N GLU A 65 9.63 11.19 4.66
CA GLU A 65 10.07 11.90 5.87
C GLU A 65 9.02 12.91 6.36
N GLU A 66 8.44 13.71 5.45
CA GLU A 66 7.41 14.69 5.81
C GLU A 66 6.13 14.02 6.33
N LEU A 67 5.69 12.93 5.70
CA LEU A 67 4.52 12.19 6.13
C LEU A 67 4.76 11.55 7.50
N SER A 68 5.94 10.98 7.73
CA SER A 68 6.32 10.42 9.03
C SER A 68 6.38 11.49 10.13
N ALA A 69 6.94 12.67 9.84
CA ALA A 69 6.99 13.79 10.79
C ALA A 69 5.57 14.26 11.16
N LYS A 70 4.72 14.57 10.17
CA LYS A 70 3.34 14.97 10.42
C LYS A 70 2.52 13.91 11.14
N HIS A 71 2.78 12.63 10.85
CA HIS A 71 2.12 11.54 11.54
C HIS A 71 2.58 11.42 13.00
N ALA A 72 3.86 11.67 13.28
CA ALA A 72 4.37 11.73 14.65
C ALA A 72 3.76 12.90 15.42
N ASP A 73 3.69 14.09 14.82
CA ASP A 73 3.05 15.28 15.42
C ASP A 73 1.56 15.02 15.67
N TYR A 74 0.84 14.50 14.67
CA TYR A 74 -0.56 14.08 14.81
C TYR A 74 -0.73 13.07 15.96
N TRP A 75 0.15 12.08 16.07
CA TRP A 75 0.07 11.10 17.15
C TRP A 75 0.33 11.75 18.52
N LEU A 76 1.29 12.67 18.63
CA LEU A 76 1.59 13.37 19.88
C LEU A 76 0.43 14.28 20.30
N GLU A 77 -0.17 15.03 19.37
CA GLU A 77 -1.29 15.94 19.63
C GLU A 77 -2.62 15.21 19.86
N GLN A 78 -2.87 14.14 19.10
CA GLN A 78 -4.12 13.37 19.08
C GLN A 78 -3.93 11.98 19.69
N GLY A 79 -3.07 11.84 20.70
CA GLY A 79 -2.62 10.59 21.31
C GLY A 79 -3.71 9.60 21.79
N ALA A 80 -4.98 9.95 21.65
CA ALA A 80 -6.07 9.01 21.42
C ALA A 80 -6.97 9.59 20.32
N SER A 81 -7.39 8.75 19.36
CA SER A 81 -8.45 9.05 18.38
C SER A 81 -9.54 9.88 19.05
N PRO A 82 -10.03 10.99 18.46
CA PRO A 82 -11.15 11.76 19.01
C PRO A 82 -12.38 10.86 19.06
N VAL A 83 -12.53 10.14 20.16
CA VAL A 83 -13.81 9.59 20.57
C VAL A 83 -14.42 10.76 21.33
N VAL A 84 -15.44 11.37 20.74
CA VAL A 84 -16.34 12.20 21.51
C VAL A 84 -17.01 11.24 22.49
N ASP A 85 -16.59 11.29 23.75
CA ASP A 85 -17.30 10.63 24.83
C ASP A 85 -18.61 11.41 25.06
N ASP A 86 -19.62 11.13 24.25
CA ASP A 86 -21.00 11.45 24.62
C ASP A 86 -21.44 10.45 25.70
N ALA A 87 -20.98 10.68 26.94
CA ALA A 87 -21.42 9.92 28.12
C ALA A 87 -22.10 10.86 29.13
N PRO A 88 -23.38 10.63 29.49
CA PRO A 88 -24.01 11.36 30.58
C PRO A 88 -23.52 10.85 31.95
N GLY A 89 -23.47 11.77 32.89
CA GLY A 89 -22.74 11.71 34.16
C GLY A 89 -22.88 10.44 35.01
N ASN A 90 -21.78 10.10 35.68
CA ASN A 90 -21.84 9.62 37.04
C ASN A 90 -20.59 10.07 37.82
N ALA A 91 -20.83 10.65 38.98
CA ALA A 91 -19.83 11.13 39.92
C ALA A 91 -19.09 9.95 40.58
N GLY A 92 -17.81 10.12 40.86
CA GLY A 92 -17.13 9.28 41.86
C GLY A 92 -15.64 9.10 41.66
N ALA A 93 -14.88 9.72 42.57
CA ALA A 93 -13.55 9.33 43.05
C ALA A 93 -12.32 9.56 42.14
N ALA A 94 -11.55 10.58 42.54
CA ALA A 94 -10.11 10.65 42.33
C ALA A 94 -9.40 9.39 42.92
N PRO A 95 -8.17 9.06 42.48
CA PRO A 95 -7.05 9.60 43.25
C PRO A 95 -5.78 9.95 42.44
N ALA A 96 -5.06 10.90 43.03
CA ALA A 96 -3.60 10.96 43.22
C ALA A 96 -2.66 10.83 42.01
N VAL A 97 -2.12 11.99 41.66
CA VAL A 97 -0.80 12.20 41.05
C VAL A 97 0.30 11.41 41.78
N SER A 98 1.16 10.75 41.02
CA SER A 98 2.55 10.51 41.42
C SER A 98 3.48 10.83 40.26
N SER A 99 4.21 11.94 40.43
CA SER A 99 5.34 12.34 39.61
C SER A 99 6.46 11.32 39.75
N GLY A 100 7.00 10.85 38.62
CA GLY A 100 8.21 10.03 38.56
C GLY A 100 9.14 10.54 37.46
N VAL A 101 10.01 11.49 37.82
CA VAL A 101 11.16 11.91 37.02
C VAL A 101 12.22 10.81 37.02
N VAL A 102 12.65 10.34 35.85
CA VAL A 102 14.04 9.89 35.61
C VAL A 102 14.50 10.35 34.22
N ASN A 103 15.75 10.84 34.20
CA ASN A 103 16.41 11.67 33.19
C ASN A 103 16.95 10.90 31.95
N PRO A 104 17.40 11.61 30.89
CA PRO A 104 17.73 11.04 29.58
C PRO A 104 19.19 10.58 29.49
N VAL A 105 19.48 9.63 28.59
CA VAL A 105 20.85 9.29 28.16
C VAL A 105 20.97 9.29 26.64
N GLU A 106 21.64 10.34 26.17
CA GLU A 106 22.49 10.59 25.00
C GLU A 106 22.46 9.71 23.72
N ALA A 107 22.45 10.44 22.59
CA ALA A 107 23.03 10.08 21.30
C ALA A 107 24.55 9.83 21.43
N CYS A 108 25.27 9.10 20.58
CA CYS A 108 25.32 9.15 19.12
C CYS A 108 26.26 8.03 18.59
N GLY A 109 26.25 7.79 17.27
CA GLY A 109 27.46 7.31 16.56
C GLY A 109 27.21 6.29 15.44
N ALA A 110 27.56 6.68 14.22
CA ALA A 110 27.47 5.94 12.97
C ALA A 110 28.56 4.87 12.77
N ALA A 111 28.27 3.80 12.01
CA ALA A 111 29.06 3.30 10.87
C ALA A 111 28.43 2.02 10.26
N ASP A 112 28.22 2.06 8.94
CA ASP A 112 28.46 1.02 7.94
C ASP A 112 27.94 -0.43 8.14
N ASN A 113 26.80 -0.74 7.47
CA ASN A 113 26.61 -1.84 6.49
C ASN A 113 25.11 -2.24 6.40
N CYS A 114 24.40 -1.74 5.39
CA CYS A 114 23.05 -2.22 5.06
C CYS A 114 23.11 -3.28 3.94
N GLY A 115 23.13 -4.55 4.34
CA GLY A 115 22.56 -5.62 3.51
C GLY A 115 21.03 -5.52 3.44
N PRO A 116 20.38 -6.06 2.40
CA PRO A 116 18.93 -6.03 2.28
C PRO A 116 18.25 -6.81 3.42
N PRO A 117 17.09 -6.33 3.94
CA PRO A 117 16.38 -7.03 5.01
C PRO A 117 15.85 -8.39 4.52
N PRO A 118 15.89 -9.45 5.36
CA PRO A 118 15.29 -10.74 5.02
C PRO A 118 13.74 -10.64 4.95
N PRO A 119 13.08 -11.52 4.16
CA PRO A 119 11.62 -11.53 4.04
C PRO A 119 10.95 -11.94 5.35
N PRO A 120 9.69 -11.52 5.62
CA PRO A 120 9.02 -11.84 6.87
C PRO A 120 8.73 -13.34 6.96
N THR A 121 9.50 -14.01 7.83
CA THR A 121 9.25 -15.36 8.29
C THR A 121 7.95 -15.37 9.10
N LYS A 122 7.11 -16.35 8.81
CA LYS A 122 5.78 -16.53 9.41
C LYS A 122 5.96 -16.97 10.85
N CYS A 123 5.72 -16.09 11.82
CA CYS A 123 5.65 -16.47 13.23
C CYS A 123 4.20 -16.83 13.57
N SER A 124 3.90 -18.12 13.51
CA SER A 124 2.77 -18.71 14.22
C SER A 124 3.19 -18.95 15.68
N VAL A 125 2.82 -18.02 16.56
CA VAL A 125 2.81 -18.24 18.01
C VAL A 125 1.40 -17.91 18.49
N GLY A 126 0.65 -18.97 18.81
CA GLY A 126 -0.54 -18.84 19.64
C GLY A 126 -0.09 -18.46 21.04
N ALA A 127 -0.24 -17.19 21.38
CA ALA A 127 -0.19 -16.71 22.75
C ALA A 127 -1.36 -15.74 22.89
N ALA A 128 -2.30 -16.07 23.77
CA ALA A 128 -3.37 -15.19 24.18
C ALA A 128 -2.74 -14.00 24.93
N VAL A 129 -2.40 -12.96 24.17
CA VAL A 129 -2.11 -11.65 24.74
C VAL A 129 -3.48 -11.07 25.09
N THR A 130 -3.81 -11.05 26.38
CA THR A 130 -4.86 -10.17 26.88
C THR A 130 -4.45 -8.75 26.48
N PRO A 131 -5.25 -8.01 25.69
CA PRO A 131 -4.87 -6.66 25.34
C PRO A 131 -5.01 -5.83 26.62
N ALA A 132 -3.90 -5.24 27.06
CA ALA A 132 -3.94 -4.08 27.95
C ALA A 132 -4.94 -3.08 27.37
N ALA A 133 -5.84 -2.60 28.23
CA ALA A 133 -6.99 -1.76 27.88
C ALA A 133 -6.54 -0.37 27.38
N GLY A 134 -6.03 -0.32 26.16
CA GLY A 134 -5.96 0.89 25.35
C GLY A 134 -7.35 1.15 24.77
N SER A 135 -7.89 2.34 25.08
CA SER A 135 -9.23 2.83 24.75
C SER A 135 -9.97 2.02 23.65
N GLY A 136 -10.94 1.23 24.09
CA GLY A 136 -11.60 0.22 23.30
C GLY A 136 -12.56 0.84 22.30
N ARG A 137 -12.12 0.98 21.04
CA ARG A 137 -13.03 1.25 19.90
C ARG A 137 -14.28 0.37 19.98
N ALA A 138 -15.43 0.96 19.67
CA ALA A 138 -16.72 0.29 19.72
C ALA A 138 -16.71 -1.06 18.99
N GLY A 139 -17.52 -1.99 19.47
CA GLY A 139 -17.73 -3.29 18.84
C GLY A 139 -18.37 -3.15 17.46
N CYS A 140 -18.22 -4.17 16.63
CA CYS A 140 -18.88 -4.26 15.34
C CYS A 140 -20.42 -4.24 15.50
N SER A 141 -21.10 -3.40 14.72
CA SER A 141 -22.55 -3.21 14.72
C SER A 141 -23.35 -4.35 14.08
N SER A 142 -22.69 -5.33 13.46
CA SER A 142 -23.37 -6.52 12.93
C SER A 142 -23.89 -7.41 14.06
N ALA A 143 -25.05 -8.04 13.86
CA ALA A 143 -25.65 -8.96 14.82
C ALA A 143 -24.64 -10.00 15.35
N ASN A 144 -24.55 -10.11 16.67
CA ASN A 144 -23.73 -11.11 17.38
C ASN A 144 -22.21 -11.09 17.07
N CYS A 145 -21.66 -9.99 16.53
CA CYS A 145 -20.22 -9.89 16.32
C CYS A 145 -19.52 -9.18 17.48
N ARG A 146 -18.52 -9.84 18.05
CA ARG A 146 -17.68 -9.30 19.15
C ARG A 146 -16.36 -8.73 18.67
N ALA A 147 -16.14 -8.66 17.36
CA ALA A 147 -14.92 -8.10 16.81
C ALA A 147 -14.91 -6.58 16.95
N LYS A 148 -13.71 -6.02 17.10
CA LYS A 148 -13.50 -4.57 17.18
C LYS A 148 -13.82 -3.91 15.82
N ALA A 149 -14.53 -2.78 15.84
CA ALA A 149 -14.83 -2.06 14.63
C ALA A 149 -13.55 -1.46 13.99
N MET A 150 -13.55 -1.39 12.66
CA MET A 150 -12.48 -0.79 11.88
C MET A 150 -12.50 0.75 11.99
N PRO A 151 -11.40 1.45 11.61
CA PRO A 151 -11.38 2.90 11.70
C PRO A 151 -12.45 3.55 10.85
N LEU A 152 -13.15 4.52 11.45
CA LEU A 152 -14.17 5.32 10.77
C LEU A 152 -15.36 4.49 10.26
N SER A 153 -15.54 3.26 10.76
CA SER A 153 -16.68 2.41 10.45
C SER A 153 -17.31 1.82 11.71
N ALA A 154 -18.59 1.49 11.63
CA ALA A 154 -19.28 0.75 12.67
C ALA A 154 -19.06 -0.77 12.58
N TYR A 155 -18.28 -1.26 11.62
CA TYR A 155 -18.16 -2.69 11.30
C TYR A 155 -16.70 -3.17 11.37
N CYS A 156 -16.48 -4.43 11.77
CA CYS A 156 -15.16 -5.06 11.73
C CYS A 156 -14.74 -5.40 10.30
N PHE A 157 -13.50 -5.84 10.10
CA PHE A 157 -13.00 -6.23 8.78
C PHE A 157 -13.92 -7.21 8.06
N ASN A 158 -14.39 -8.27 8.72
CA ASN A 158 -15.27 -9.28 8.09
C ASN A 158 -16.65 -8.74 7.70
N HIS A 159 -17.16 -7.74 8.41
CA HIS A 159 -18.48 -7.14 8.18
C HIS A 159 -18.42 -5.78 7.49
N ILE A 160 -17.24 -5.36 7.05
CA ILE A 160 -17.03 -4.03 6.46
C ILE A 160 -17.80 -3.81 5.14
N LEU A 161 -18.29 -4.89 4.53
CA LEU A 161 -19.14 -4.85 3.35
C LEU A 161 -20.62 -4.58 3.68
N LEU A 162 -21.01 -4.66 4.94
CA LEU A 162 -22.35 -4.27 5.41
C LEU A 162 -22.47 -2.75 5.61
N ASP A 163 -21.35 -2.03 5.59
CA ASP A 163 -21.33 -0.57 5.76
C ASP A 163 -21.86 0.12 4.50
N PRO A 164 -22.96 0.90 4.58
CA PRO A 164 -23.50 1.63 3.44
C PRO A 164 -22.54 2.70 2.91
N LYS A 165 -21.62 3.20 3.75
CA LYS A 165 -20.61 4.20 3.38
C LYS A 165 -19.31 3.57 2.88
N GLN A 166 -19.29 2.26 2.60
CA GLN A 166 -18.08 1.57 2.19
C GLN A 166 -17.56 2.00 0.80
N LEU A 167 -16.51 2.82 0.79
CA LEU A 167 -15.85 3.27 -0.44
C LEU A 167 -14.55 2.51 -0.76
N LEU A 168 -13.93 1.82 0.18
CA LEU A 168 -12.58 1.25 0.00
C LEU A 168 -12.60 -0.23 -0.37
N TYR A 169 -13.55 -1.00 0.18
CA TYR A 169 -13.61 -2.45 0.01
C TYR A 169 -14.71 -2.90 -0.97
N LYS A 170 -14.47 -4.04 -1.63
CA LYS A 170 -15.44 -4.80 -2.44
C LYS A 170 -15.31 -6.30 -2.14
N PRO A 171 -16.35 -7.11 -2.36
CA PRO A 171 -16.25 -8.55 -2.18
C PRO A 171 -15.29 -9.18 -3.19
N CYS A 172 -14.56 -10.18 -2.75
CA CYS A 172 -13.74 -11.04 -3.59
C CYS A 172 -14.64 -11.77 -4.59
N GLY A 173 -14.53 -11.41 -5.87
CA GLY A 173 -15.32 -12.02 -6.93
C GLY A 173 -14.78 -13.38 -7.42
N PHE A 174 -13.99 -14.09 -6.62
CA PHE A 174 -13.49 -15.41 -7.00
C PHE A 174 -14.64 -16.39 -6.85
N ILE A 175 -14.94 -17.09 -7.94
CA ILE A 175 -16.00 -18.10 -7.98
C ILE A 175 -15.46 -19.36 -7.30
N THR A 176 -16.05 -19.72 -6.17
CA THR A 176 -15.76 -21.00 -5.52
C THR A 176 -16.83 -22.00 -5.92
N ASN A 177 -16.44 -23.03 -6.67
CA ASN A 177 -17.30 -24.19 -6.91
C ASN A 177 -17.32 -25.02 -5.63
N GLN A 178 -18.34 -24.83 -4.78
CA GLN A 178 -18.58 -25.77 -3.69
C GLN A 178 -19.29 -26.99 -4.26
N SER A 179 -18.56 -28.10 -4.35
CA SER A 179 -19.09 -29.44 -4.54
C SER A 179 -20.08 -29.76 -3.41
N GLY A 180 -21.37 -29.85 -3.73
CA GLY A 180 -22.34 -30.56 -2.87
C GLY A 180 -23.67 -29.89 -2.56
N MET A 181 -23.98 -28.68 -3.05
CA MET A 181 -25.33 -28.12 -2.87
C MET A 181 -25.84 -27.42 -4.13
N GLN A 182 -27.01 -27.87 -4.56
CA GLN A 182 -27.87 -27.34 -5.62
C GLN A 182 -27.83 -25.81 -5.78
N ASN A 183 -27.56 -25.41 -7.03
CA ASN A 183 -27.91 -24.15 -7.68
C ASN A 183 -27.45 -22.85 -6.99
N GLY A 184 -26.18 -22.50 -7.20
CA GLY A 184 -25.71 -21.12 -7.03
C GLY A 184 -24.20 -21.01 -7.13
N VAL A 185 -23.70 -20.23 -8.10
CA VAL A 185 -22.29 -19.84 -8.17
C VAL A 185 -21.98 -18.93 -6.99
N LYS A 186 -21.45 -19.48 -5.89
CA LYS A 186 -21.08 -18.69 -4.71
C LYS A 186 -19.73 -18.02 -4.92
N SER A 187 -19.71 -16.69 -4.82
CA SER A 187 -18.46 -15.93 -4.76
C SER A 187 -17.90 -15.95 -3.34
N CYS A 188 -16.57 -15.83 -3.22
CA CYS A 188 -15.87 -15.87 -1.94
C CYS A 188 -16.37 -14.85 -0.90
N GLY A 189 -16.82 -13.67 -1.33
CA GLY A 189 -17.38 -12.65 -0.44
C GLY A 189 -16.40 -11.94 0.51
N LYS A 190 -15.15 -12.40 0.65
CA LYS A 190 -14.13 -11.76 1.50
C LYS A 190 -13.85 -10.32 1.05
N PRO A 191 -13.71 -9.33 1.95
CA PRO A 191 -13.43 -7.95 1.59
C PRO A 191 -12.03 -7.80 0.99
N VAL A 192 -11.94 -7.08 -0.14
CA VAL A 192 -10.71 -6.79 -0.90
C VAL A 192 -10.69 -5.30 -1.22
N LEU A 193 -9.51 -4.68 -1.24
CA LEU A 193 -9.35 -3.28 -1.63
C LEU A 193 -9.73 -3.08 -3.11
N LYS A 194 -10.44 -2.00 -3.43
CA LYS A 194 -10.80 -1.65 -4.82
C LYS A 194 -9.59 -1.44 -5.72
N SER A 195 -8.42 -1.12 -5.17
CA SER A 195 -7.16 -0.98 -5.90
C SER A 195 -6.54 -2.31 -6.33
N THR A 196 -6.98 -3.44 -5.77
CA THR A 196 -6.46 -4.77 -6.14
C THR A 196 -7.13 -5.24 -7.44
N ALA A 197 -6.35 -5.33 -8.51
CA ALA A 197 -6.77 -5.90 -9.80
C ALA A 197 -5.98 -7.18 -10.09
N PRO A 198 -6.65 -8.35 -10.23
CA PRO A 198 -8.09 -8.61 -10.10
C PRO A 198 -8.57 -8.56 -8.64
N LEU A 199 -9.87 -8.34 -8.40
CA LEU A 199 -10.48 -8.27 -7.06
C LEU A 199 -10.46 -9.62 -6.32
N ARG A 200 -9.30 -10.03 -5.83
CA ARG A 200 -9.03 -11.33 -5.21
C ARG A 200 -8.45 -11.14 -3.82
N CYS A 201 -8.96 -11.91 -2.85
CA CYS A 201 -8.38 -11.96 -1.51
C CYS A 201 -7.06 -12.73 -1.54
N SER A 202 -6.24 -12.59 -0.50
CA SER A 202 -4.92 -13.23 -0.41
C SER A 202 -4.94 -14.75 -0.65
N ASP A 203 -6.03 -15.44 -0.28
CA ASP A 203 -6.17 -16.89 -0.50
C ASP A 203 -6.49 -17.26 -1.95
N HIS A 204 -7.06 -16.33 -2.72
CA HIS A 204 -7.57 -16.56 -4.08
C HIS A 204 -6.75 -15.87 -5.16
N ASP A 205 -5.95 -14.87 -4.81
CA ASP A 205 -4.98 -14.26 -5.72
C ASP A 205 -4.04 -15.30 -6.35
N PRO A 206 -3.30 -16.14 -5.59
CA PRO A 206 -2.38 -17.14 -6.18
C PRO A 206 -3.11 -18.20 -7.00
N LYS A 207 -4.34 -18.56 -6.63
CA LYS A 207 -5.16 -19.52 -7.39
C LYS A 207 -5.61 -18.93 -8.72
N SER A 208 -6.04 -17.67 -8.70
CA SER A 208 -6.48 -16.96 -9.91
C SER A 208 -5.32 -16.75 -10.90
N GLN A 209 -4.13 -16.41 -10.40
CA GLN A 209 -2.94 -16.23 -11.23
C GLN A 209 -2.56 -17.53 -11.95
N LYS A 210 -2.60 -18.68 -11.25
CA LYS A 210 -2.35 -19.99 -11.87
C LYS A 210 -3.32 -20.30 -13.00
N LEU A 211 -4.63 -20.06 -12.78
CA LEU A 211 -5.65 -20.27 -13.82
C LEU A 211 -5.42 -19.35 -15.04
N VAL A 212 -5.04 -18.09 -14.81
CA VAL A 212 -4.71 -17.17 -15.91
C VAL A 212 -3.50 -17.66 -16.71
N VAL A 213 -2.44 -18.09 -16.02
CA VAL A 213 -1.23 -18.63 -16.65
C VAL A 213 -1.56 -19.90 -17.44
N GLU A 214 -2.35 -20.81 -16.88
CA GLU A 214 -2.75 -22.05 -17.52
C GLU A 214 -3.59 -21.80 -18.79
N VAL A 215 -4.61 -20.94 -18.71
CA VAL A 215 -5.42 -20.55 -19.87
C VAL A 215 -4.55 -19.90 -20.94
N HIS A 216 -3.61 -19.04 -20.55
CA HIS A 216 -2.66 -18.42 -21.48
C HIS A 216 -1.78 -19.45 -22.18
N GLN A 217 -1.24 -20.43 -21.44
CA GLN A 217 -0.45 -21.53 -22.01
C GLN A 217 -1.29 -22.40 -22.97
N ILE A 218 -2.53 -22.71 -22.63
CA ILE A 218 -3.44 -23.45 -23.51
C ILE A 218 -3.69 -22.66 -24.80
N GLN A 219 -3.90 -21.35 -24.71
CA GLN A 219 -4.12 -20.50 -25.88
C GLN A 219 -2.87 -20.43 -26.77
N MET A 220 -1.68 -20.36 -26.18
CA MET A 220 -0.41 -20.43 -26.93
C MET A 220 -0.22 -21.79 -27.60
N LYS A 221 -0.48 -22.89 -26.90
CA LYS A 221 -0.47 -24.24 -27.48
C LYS A 221 -1.45 -24.33 -28.65
N ARG A 222 -2.71 -23.91 -28.50
CA ARG A 222 -3.70 -23.92 -29.59
C ARG A 222 -3.25 -23.10 -30.81
N LYS A 223 -2.66 -21.92 -30.62
CA LYS A 223 -2.09 -21.11 -31.71
C LYS A 223 -0.97 -21.85 -32.46
N LEU A 224 -0.09 -22.57 -31.75
CA LEU A 224 0.97 -23.36 -32.39
C LEU A 224 0.39 -24.52 -33.24
N HIS A 225 -0.62 -25.23 -32.75
CA HIS A 225 -1.27 -26.31 -33.50
C HIS A 225 -1.98 -25.79 -34.77
N LEU A 226 -2.66 -24.64 -34.68
CA LEU A 226 -3.30 -24.00 -35.84
C LEU A 226 -2.30 -23.51 -36.89
N ASN A 227 -1.12 -23.05 -36.47
CA ASN A 227 -0.05 -22.61 -37.38
C ASN A 227 0.71 -23.79 -38.01
N GLY A 228 0.79 -24.93 -37.32
CA GLY A 228 1.35 -26.17 -37.86
C GLY A 228 0.50 -26.78 -38.98
N ALA A 229 -0.83 -26.76 -38.83
CA ALA A 229 -1.77 -27.29 -39.84
C ALA A 229 -1.73 -26.51 -41.17
N LYS A 230 -1.51 -25.19 -41.13
CA LYS A 230 -1.42 -24.34 -42.33
C LYS A 230 -0.12 -24.51 -43.13
N LYS A 231 0.94 -25.06 -42.55
CA LYS A 231 2.22 -25.29 -43.25
C LYS A 231 2.24 -26.59 -44.07
N VAL A 232 1.35 -27.53 -43.80
CA VAL A 232 1.34 -28.84 -44.47
C VAL A 232 0.54 -28.84 -45.78
N SER A 233 -0.35 -27.86 -46.02
CA SER A 233 -1.23 -27.85 -47.21
C SER A 233 -0.64 -27.15 -48.46
N SER A 234 0.59 -26.63 -48.43
CA SER A 234 1.15 -25.85 -49.56
C SER A 234 2.00 -26.66 -50.56
N HIS A 235 2.20 -27.97 -50.35
CA HIS A 235 3.00 -28.82 -51.25
C HIS A 235 2.21 -30.04 -51.75
N ARG A 236 1.10 -29.83 -52.47
CA ARG A 236 0.51 -30.91 -53.27
C ARG A 236 -0.33 -30.41 -54.45
N SER A 237 0.33 -29.80 -55.43
CA SER A 237 -0.15 -29.80 -56.82
C SER A 237 0.95 -29.29 -57.74
N ARG A 238 1.59 -30.22 -58.44
CA ARG A 238 2.27 -30.06 -59.74
C ARG A 238 2.95 -31.39 -60.07
N LYS A 239 2.20 -32.30 -60.66
CA LYS A 239 2.66 -33.28 -61.64
C LYS A 239 1.45 -33.64 -62.51
#